data_AF-A0A060S5G7-F1
#
_entry.id   AF-A0A060S5G7-F1
#
_cell.length_a   1.000
_cell.length_b   1.000
_cell.length_c   1.000
_cell.angle_alpha   90.00
_cell.angle_beta   90.00
_cell.angle_gamma   90.00
#
_symmetry.space_group_name_H-M   'P 1'
#
loop_
_entity.id
_entity.type
_entity.pdbx_description
1 polymer ?
#
loop_
_entity_poly.entity_id
_entity_poly.type
_entity_poly.pdbx_seq_one_letter_code
_entity_poly.pdbx_strand_id
1 'polypeptide(L)'
;MKIRFYNLISKRLYTRSGGLRKPQKVTNDPESINRKVYWCFEHKPVKRTIINLIYSHNELKIFSNLLNHPIVGSSLIHELSLDGPYTAFLPSNEAMKLINIESFNKLYNDENKLSEFVLNHVTKEYWLYRDLYGSSYQPWLMYNEKREAPEKLRNLLNNDIIVKIEGEFKHCNHSIYLNGSKIIRPNMKCHNGVVHIVDKPIIF
;
A
#
# COMPACT_ATOMS: atom_id res chain seq x y z
N MET A 1 57.50 3.35 -32.53
CA MET A 1 56.73 4.42 -31.84
C MET A 1 55.24 4.18 -32.10
N LYS A 2 54.50 3.54 -31.17
CA LYS A 2 53.09 3.17 -31.35
C LYS A 2 52.19 4.35 -30.92
N ILE A 3 51.43 4.91 -31.85
CA ILE A 3 50.44 5.96 -31.58
C ILE A 3 49.22 5.28 -30.95
N ARG A 4 48.99 5.48 -29.64
CA ARG A 4 47.77 5.06 -28.96
C ARG A 4 46.64 6.02 -29.36
N PHE A 5 45.72 5.54 -30.21
CA PHE A 5 44.41 6.16 -30.35
C PHE A 5 43.60 5.90 -29.08
N TYR A 6 43.49 6.91 -28.22
CA TYR A 6 42.48 6.89 -27.17
C TYR A 6 41.13 7.11 -27.85
N ASN A 7 40.31 6.04 -27.91
CA ASN A 7 38.89 6.17 -28.19
C ASN A 7 38.27 6.99 -27.05
N LEU A 8 38.17 8.30 -27.25
CA LEU A 8 37.32 9.17 -26.44
C LEU A 8 35.87 8.76 -26.71
N ILE A 9 35.38 7.80 -25.92
CA ILE A 9 33.94 7.56 -25.78
C ILE A 9 33.37 8.86 -25.25
N SER A 10 32.76 9.63 -26.15
CA SER A 10 32.07 10.86 -25.80
C SER A 10 30.90 10.49 -24.90
N LYS A 11 31.12 10.57 -23.58
CA LYS A 11 30.01 10.64 -22.62
C LYS A 11 29.22 11.88 -22.99
N ARG A 12 28.11 11.70 -23.72
CA ARG A 12 27.12 12.75 -23.92
C ARG A 12 26.56 13.11 -22.54
N LEU A 13 27.16 14.12 -21.93
CA LEU A 13 26.58 14.85 -20.82
C LEU A 13 25.31 15.51 -21.37
N TYR A 14 24.16 14.95 -21.05
CA TYR A 14 22.88 15.63 -21.26
C TYR A 14 22.83 16.81 -20.28
N THR A 15 23.47 17.92 -20.65
CA THR A 15 23.22 19.21 -19.99
C THR A 15 21.81 19.65 -20.37
N ARG A 16 20.99 19.93 -19.35
CA ARG A 16 19.66 20.52 -19.48
C ARG A 16 19.76 21.99 -19.93
N SER A 17 20.33 22.24 -21.11
CA SER A 17 20.41 23.58 -21.72
C SER A 17 20.97 23.57 -23.16
N GLY A 18 21.00 22.42 -23.84
CA GLY A 18 21.29 22.36 -25.28
C GLY A 18 19.99 22.45 -26.09
N GLY A 19 19.76 23.59 -26.73
CA GLY A 19 18.53 23.90 -27.45
C GLY A 19 18.16 22.93 -28.58
N LEU A 20 17.22 22.03 -28.31
CA LEU A 20 16.39 21.44 -29.35
C LEU A 20 15.40 22.53 -29.82
N ARG A 21 15.72 23.22 -30.91
CA ARG A 21 14.85 24.25 -31.54
C ARG A 21 13.45 23.74 -31.92
N LYS A 22 13.28 22.41 -32.00
CA LYS A 22 11.98 21.72 -32.03
C LYS A 22 12.15 20.40 -31.25
N PRO A 23 11.70 20.28 -29.99
CA PRO A 23 11.71 18.98 -29.33
C PRO A 23 10.86 18.00 -30.16
N GLN A 24 11.45 16.90 -30.61
CA GLN A 24 10.66 15.80 -31.15
C GLN A 24 9.76 15.28 -30.02
N LYS A 25 8.44 15.27 -30.25
CA LYS A 25 7.45 14.82 -29.26
C LYS A 25 7.52 13.30 -28.99
N VAL A 26 8.16 12.54 -29.89
CA VAL A 26 8.28 11.08 -29.84
C VAL A 26 9.70 10.70 -30.27
N THR A 27 10.29 9.73 -29.58
CA THR A 27 11.62 9.16 -29.90
C THR A 27 11.47 7.67 -30.21
N ASN A 28 12.07 7.23 -31.32
CA ASN A 28 12.14 5.81 -31.70
C ASN A 28 13.44 5.13 -31.22
N ASP A 29 14.24 5.82 -30.42
CA ASP A 29 15.52 5.31 -29.94
C ASP A 29 15.29 4.10 -29.02
N PRO A 30 15.84 2.91 -29.34
CA PRO A 30 15.57 1.69 -28.59
C PRO A 30 16.04 1.79 -27.13
N GLU A 31 17.12 2.54 -26.84
CA GLU A 31 17.56 2.76 -25.45
C GLU A 31 16.58 3.61 -24.63
N SER A 32 16.02 4.67 -25.22
CA SER A 32 15.01 5.51 -24.56
C SER A 32 13.74 4.71 -24.28
N ILE A 33 13.33 3.91 -25.26
CA ILE A 33 12.17 3.04 -25.17
C ILE A 33 12.39 1.96 -24.08
N ASN A 34 13.49 1.20 -24.18
CA ASN A 34 13.83 0.09 -23.28
C ASN A 34 14.16 0.54 -21.85
N ARG A 35 14.80 1.70 -21.64
CA ARG A 35 15.20 2.13 -20.29
C ARG A 35 14.15 2.97 -19.56
N LYS A 36 13.40 3.82 -20.27
CA LYS A 36 12.51 4.82 -19.62
C LYS A 36 11.04 4.57 -19.93
N VAL A 37 10.71 4.33 -21.20
CA VAL A 37 9.31 4.23 -21.63
C VAL A 37 8.67 2.94 -21.11
N TYR A 38 9.29 1.78 -21.36
CA TYR A 38 8.80 0.50 -20.81
C TYR A 38 8.76 0.51 -19.29
N TRP A 39 9.79 1.06 -18.65
CA TRP A 39 9.82 1.20 -17.20
C TRP A 39 8.63 1.99 -16.65
N CYS A 40 8.28 3.13 -17.27
CA CYS A 40 7.09 3.91 -16.87
C CYS A 40 5.76 3.20 -17.15
N PHE A 41 5.70 2.35 -18.18
CA PHE A 41 4.51 1.55 -18.49
C PHE A 41 4.31 0.38 -17.52
N GLU A 42 5.41 -0.27 -17.13
CA GLU A 42 5.43 -1.35 -16.13
C GLU A 42 5.18 -0.81 -14.73
N HIS A 43 5.83 0.30 -14.36
CA HIS A 43 5.75 0.95 -13.06
C HIS A 43 4.94 2.24 -13.11
N LYS A 44 3.65 2.12 -13.43
CA LYS A 44 2.76 3.29 -13.38
C LYS A 44 2.73 3.87 -11.96
N PRO A 45 3.03 5.16 -11.76
CA PRO A 45 3.00 5.76 -10.43
C PRO A 45 1.56 5.77 -9.92
N VAL A 46 1.38 5.24 -8.71
CA VAL A 46 0.08 5.27 -8.03
C VAL A 46 -0.13 6.67 -7.47
N LYS A 47 -1.16 7.37 -7.97
CA LYS A 47 -1.47 8.75 -7.57
C LYS A 47 -2.49 8.86 -6.43
N ARG A 48 -3.25 7.79 -6.16
CA ARG A 48 -4.30 7.79 -5.14
C ARG A 48 -3.71 7.54 -3.76
N THR A 49 -4.04 8.39 -2.78
CA THR A 49 -3.73 8.15 -1.36
C THR A 49 -4.65 7.07 -0.78
N ILE A 50 -4.36 6.60 0.43
CA ILE A 50 -5.21 5.63 1.14
C ILE A 50 -6.61 6.21 1.36
N ILE A 51 -6.70 7.48 1.76
CA ILE A 51 -7.96 8.17 1.99
C ILE A 51 -8.79 8.27 0.72
N ASN A 52 -8.18 8.65 -0.41
CA ASN A 52 -8.87 8.69 -1.70
C ASN A 52 -9.38 7.30 -2.12
N LEU A 53 -8.64 6.24 -1.78
CA LEU A 53 -9.09 4.87 -2.01
C LEU A 53 -10.31 4.53 -1.14
N ILE A 54 -10.29 4.89 0.14
CA ILE A 54 -11.42 4.66 1.07
C ILE A 54 -12.69 5.33 0.56
N TYR A 55 -12.62 6.60 0.13
CA TYR A 55 -13.79 7.32 -0.38
C TYR A 55 -14.31 6.80 -1.73
N SER A 56 -13.42 6.30 -2.59
CA SER A 56 -13.81 5.82 -3.93
C SER A 56 -14.33 4.39 -3.94
N HIS A 57 -13.98 3.56 -2.95
CA HIS A 57 -14.29 2.14 -2.97
C HIS A 57 -15.70 1.84 -2.42
N ASN A 58 -16.50 1.11 -3.21
CA ASN A 58 -17.89 0.82 -2.85
C ASN A 58 -18.05 0.01 -1.56
N GLU A 59 -17.11 -0.88 -1.26
CA GLU A 59 -17.17 -1.76 -0.08
C GLU A 59 -16.69 -1.11 1.21
N LEU A 60 -16.17 0.12 1.15
CA LEU A 60 -15.63 0.84 2.30
C LEU A 60 -16.50 2.03 2.71
N LYS A 61 -17.71 2.15 2.16
CA LYS A 61 -18.61 3.29 2.40
C LYS A 61 -18.93 3.47 3.89
N ILE A 62 -19.23 2.39 4.61
CA ILE A 62 -19.53 2.46 6.04
C ILE A 62 -18.30 2.93 6.83
N PHE A 63 -17.12 2.43 6.48
CA PHE A 63 -15.87 2.85 7.11
C PHE A 63 -15.54 4.32 6.79
N SER A 64 -15.78 4.77 5.56
CA SER A 64 -15.57 6.17 5.15
C SER A 64 -16.43 7.16 5.95
N ASN A 65 -17.60 6.72 6.42
CA ASN A 65 -18.45 7.56 7.30
C ASN A 65 -17.79 7.81 8.66
N LEU A 66 -16.98 6.88 9.18
CA LEU A 66 -16.24 7.09 10.43
C LEU A 66 -15.19 8.21 10.27
N LEU A 67 -14.53 8.27 9.11
CA LEU A 67 -13.57 9.33 8.80
C LEU A 67 -14.25 10.69 8.60
N ASN A 68 -15.53 10.72 8.23
CA ASN A 68 -16.32 11.95 8.08
C ASN A 68 -16.86 12.48 9.42
N HIS A 69 -16.52 11.87 10.55
CA HIS A 69 -16.96 12.33 11.86
C HIS A 69 -16.51 13.80 12.09
N PRO A 70 -17.39 14.71 12.55
CA PRO A 70 -17.13 16.15 12.54
C PRO A 70 -15.93 16.58 13.39
N ILE A 71 -15.69 15.87 14.50
CA ILE A 71 -14.67 16.23 15.49
C ILE A 71 -13.36 15.50 15.18
N VAL A 72 -13.36 14.18 15.35
CA VAL A 72 -12.18 13.30 15.19
C VAL A 72 -11.70 13.14 13.74
N GLY A 73 -12.61 13.21 12.75
CA GLY A 73 -12.32 12.85 11.37
C GLY A 73 -11.19 13.64 10.74
N SER A 74 -11.13 14.95 11.00
CA SER A 74 -10.08 15.84 10.47
C SER A 74 -8.67 15.42 10.92
N SER A 75 -8.51 15.01 12.18
CA SER A 75 -7.24 14.57 12.75
C SER A 75 -6.78 13.24 12.13
N LEU A 76 -7.69 12.27 12.00
CA LEU A 76 -7.41 10.98 11.38
C LEU A 76 -7.06 11.13 9.89
N ILE A 77 -7.78 11.99 9.17
CA ILE A 77 -7.51 12.28 7.76
C ILE A 77 -6.13 12.92 7.62
N HIS A 78 -5.76 13.83 8.51
CA HIS A 78 -4.44 14.44 8.48
C HIS A 78 -3.34 13.38 8.67
N GLU A 79 -3.43 12.54 9.70
CA GLU A 79 -2.43 11.52 10.01
C GLU A 79 -2.28 10.49 8.88
N LEU A 80 -3.39 10.01 8.32
CA LEU A 80 -3.39 9.04 7.21
C LEU A 80 -3.02 9.65 5.85
N SER A 81 -3.01 10.98 5.74
CA SER A 81 -2.56 11.70 4.54
C SER A 81 -1.05 11.93 4.51
N LEU A 82 -0.37 11.81 5.66
CA LEU A 82 1.08 11.96 5.74
C LEU A 82 1.78 10.92 4.85
N ASP A 83 3.02 11.22 4.49
CA ASP A 83 3.83 10.31 3.71
C ASP A 83 4.06 9.01 4.49
N GLY A 84 3.76 7.89 3.85
CA GLY A 84 3.88 6.55 4.41
C GLY A 84 5.25 5.91 4.12
N PRO A 85 5.43 4.64 4.51
CA PRO A 85 4.49 3.58 4.15
C PRO A 85 3.45 3.25 5.22
N TYR A 86 2.20 3.08 4.81
CA TYR A 86 1.15 2.54 5.65
C TYR A 86 0.59 1.23 5.08
N THR A 87 0.17 0.32 5.95
CA THR A 87 -0.79 -0.72 5.56
C THR A 87 -2.06 -0.65 6.37
N ALA A 88 -3.18 -0.50 5.67
CA ALA A 88 -4.49 -0.43 6.27
C ALA A 88 -5.26 -1.72 6.01
N PHE A 89 -5.71 -2.36 7.07
CA PHE A 89 -6.60 -3.52 7.05
C PHE A 89 -8.02 -3.02 7.29
N LEU A 90 -8.78 -2.81 6.24
CA LEU A 90 -10.08 -2.14 6.32
C LEU A 90 -11.22 -3.15 6.28
N PRO A 91 -12.19 -3.07 7.21
CA PRO A 91 -13.34 -3.96 7.20
C PRO A 91 -14.25 -3.64 6.01
N SER A 92 -14.76 -4.67 5.35
CA SER A 92 -15.79 -4.51 4.32
C SER A 92 -17.11 -4.00 4.91
N ASN A 93 -18.00 -3.48 4.06
CA ASN A 93 -19.34 -3.11 4.52
C ASN A 93 -20.10 -4.30 5.15
N GLU A 94 -19.84 -5.52 4.68
CA GLU A 94 -20.42 -6.74 5.25
C GLU A 94 -19.84 -7.00 6.65
N ALA A 95 -18.52 -6.84 6.81
CA ALA A 95 -17.83 -6.94 8.09
C ALA A 95 -18.40 -5.95 9.12
N MET A 96 -18.63 -4.70 8.71
CA MET A 96 -19.16 -3.66 9.59
C MET A 96 -20.61 -3.92 10.00
N LYS A 97 -21.41 -4.55 9.14
CA LYS A 97 -22.80 -4.92 9.45
C LYS A 97 -22.91 -6.06 10.47
N LEU A 98 -21.85 -6.84 10.67
CA LEU A 98 -21.82 -7.87 11.72
C LEU A 98 -21.76 -7.28 13.12
N ILE A 99 -21.37 -6.01 13.26
CA ILE A 99 -21.34 -5.31 14.54
C ILE A 99 -22.78 -4.94 14.93
N ASN A 100 -23.14 -5.15 16.20
CA ASN A 100 -24.44 -4.69 16.71
C ASN A 100 -24.58 -3.17 16.56
N ILE A 101 -25.77 -2.73 16.14
CA ILE A 101 -26.07 -1.31 15.89
C ILE A 101 -25.86 -0.49 17.16
N GLU A 102 -26.24 -1.02 18.33
CA GLU A 102 -26.06 -0.35 19.61
C GLU A 102 -24.58 -0.12 19.96
N SER A 103 -23.73 -1.13 19.75
CA SER A 103 -22.29 -1.00 20.02
C SER A 103 -21.62 -0.08 19.01
N PHE A 104 -22.07 -0.11 17.75
CA PHE A 104 -21.59 0.82 16.73
C PHE A 104 -21.96 2.27 17.06
N ASN A 105 -23.19 2.53 17.51
CA ASN A 105 -23.61 3.88 17.92
C ASN A 105 -22.84 4.37 19.16
N LYS A 106 -22.58 3.49 20.14
CA LYS A 106 -21.72 3.82 21.28
C LYS A 106 -20.31 4.19 20.83
N LEU A 107 -19.72 3.41 19.92
CA LEU A 107 -18.41 3.70 19.34
C LEU A 107 -18.42 5.04 18.59
N TYR A 108 -19.48 5.31 17.82
CA TYR A 108 -19.59 6.55 17.05
C TYR A 108 -19.70 7.80 17.94
N ASN A 109 -20.38 7.68 19.08
CA ASN A 109 -20.53 8.78 20.03
C ASN A 109 -19.27 9.01 20.89
N ASP A 110 -18.47 7.96 21.10
CA ASP A 110 -17.25 8.02 21.91
C ASP A 110 -16.04 8.40 21.04
N GLU A 111 -15.63 9.66 21.07
CA GLU A 111 -14.54 10.21 20.24
C GLU A 111 -13.20 9.45 20.38
N ASN A 112 -12.78 9.17 21.62
CA ASN A 112 -11.52 8.48 21.89
C ASN A 112 -11.55 7.03 21.37
N LYS A 113 -12.68 6.33 21.54
CA LYS A 113 -12.80 4.95 21.06
C LYS A 113 -12.86 4.89 19.54
N LEU A 114 -13.48 5.89 18.91
CA LEU A 114 -13.51 5.99 17.45
C LEU A 114 -12.11 6.19 16.87
N SER A 115 -11.33 7.11 17.42
CA SER A 115 -9.95 7.34 16.94
C SER A 115 -9.10 6.08 17.14
N GLU A 116 -9.18 5.45 18.31
CA GLU A 116 -8.46 4.22 18.60
C GLU A 116 -8.86 3.09 17.65
N PHE A 117 -10.16 2.94 17.40
CA PHE A 117 -10.68 1.95 16.46
C PHE A 117 -10.08 2.14 15.07
N VAL A 118 -10.08 3.36 14.51
CA VAL A 118 -9.53 3.61 13.18
C VAL A 118 -8.02 3.37 13.14
N LEU A 119 -7.27 3.84 14.15
CA LEU A 119 -5.81 3.70 14.19
C LEU A 119 -5.35 2.24 14.39
N ASN A 120 -6.16 1.41 15.05
CA ASN A 120 -5.91 -0.03 15.19
C ASN A 120 -5.99 -0.80 13.86
N HIS A 121 -6.60 -0.22 12.83
CA HIS A 121 -6.67 -0.86 11.51
C HIS A 121 -5.48 -0.49 10.62
N VAL A 122 -4.58 0.38 11.08
CA VAL A 122 -3.45 0.88 10.28
C VAL A 122 -2.13 0.58 10.97
N THR A 123 -1.16 0.13 10.18
CA THR A 123 0.23 -0.14 10.60
C THR A 123 1.20 0.76 9.82
N LYS A 124 2.35 1.10 10.41
CA LYS A 124 3.38 2.00 9.83
C LYS A 124 4.33 1.34 8.82
N GLU A 125 4.10 0.09 8.46
CA GLU A 125 5.00 -0.67 7.59
C GLU A 125 4.32 -1.02 6.28
N TYR A 126 5.12 -1.34 5.25
CA TYR A 126 4.63 -1.80 3.96
C TYR A 126 4.53 -3.33 3.94
N TRP A 127 3.33 -3.86 4.10
CA TRP A 127 3.02 -5.30 4.05
C TRP A 127 2.19 -5.66 2.84
N LEU A 128 2.78 -6.37 1.87
CA LEU A 128 2.00 -7.04 0.84
C LEU A 128 1.48 -8.38 1.36
N TYR A 129 0.42 -8.89 0.76
CA TYR A 129 -0.13 -10.19 1.10
C TYR A 129 0.89 -11.33 0.92
N ARG A 130 1.77 -11.18 -0.08
CA ARG A 130 2.90 -12.10 -0.29
C ARG A 130 3.87 -12.08 0.90
N ASP A 131 4.16 -10.91 1.44
CA ASP A 131 5.12 -10.74 2.53
C ASP A 131 4.55 -11.27 3.85
N LEU A 132 3.24 -11.14 4.06
CA LEU A 132 2.52 -11.73 5.20
C LEU A 132 2.60 -13.27 5.19
N TYR A 133 2.72 -13.89 4.02
CA TYR A 133 2.92 -15.34 3.88
C TYR A 133 4.41 -15.75 3.94
N GLY A 134 5.32 -14.80 3.80
CA GLY A 134 6.75 -15.04 3.58
C GLY A 134 7.10 -14.97 2.10
N SER A 135 7.80 -13.90 1.71
CA SER A 135 8.22 -13.68 0.32
C SER A 135 9.48 -14.48 -0.02
N SER A 136 9.40 -15.31 -1.06
CA SER A 136 10.59 -15.89 -1.67
C SER A 136 11.35 -14.83 -2.48
N TYR A 137 12.68 -14.81 -2.38
CA TYR A 137 13.51 -13.94 -3.20
C TYR A 137 13.29 -14.24 -4.70
N GLN A 138 13.00 -13.21 -5.51
CA GLN A 138 12.95 -13.31 -6.98
C GLN A 138 14.05 -12.43 -7.57
N PRO A 139 15.14 -13.00 -8.09
CA PRO A 139 16.32 -12.25 -8.56
C PRO A 139 16.03 -11.22 -9.66
N TRP A 140 14.97 -11.43 -10.44
CA TRP A 140 14.60 -10.57 -11.56
C TRP A 140 13.74 -9.37 -11.17
N LEU A 141 13.11 -9.38 -9.99
CA LEU A 141 12.42 -8.17 -9.51
C LEU A 141 13.44 -7.22 -8.89
N MET A 142 13.48 -6.01 -9.43
CA MET A 142 14.20 -4.90 -8.81
C MET A 142 13.60 -4.62 -7.42
N TYR A 143 14.45 -4.53 -6.39
CA TYR A 143 14.06 -4.27 -5.00
C TYR A 143 13.19 -5.35 -4.32
N ASN A 144 13.29 -6.61 -4.74
CA ASN A 144 12.62 -7.70 -4.03
C ASN A 144 13.58 -8.35 -3.03
N GLU A 145 13.43 -8.00 -1.76
CA GLU A 145 14.16 -8.63 -0.66
C GLU A 145 13.38 -9.83 -0.13
N LYS A 146 14.10 -10.87 0.30
CA LYS A 146 13.46 -11.99 0.99
C LYS A 146 12.94 -11.49 2.33
N ARG A 147 11.65 -11.70 2.62
CA ARG A 147 11.03 -11.33 3.89
C ARG A 147 10.36 -12.55 4.49
N GLU A 148 10.66 -12.85 5.74
CA GLU A 148 10.00 -13.93 6.48
C GLU A 148 8.60 -13.49 6.90
N ALA A 149 7.71 -14.47 7.08
CA ALA A 149 6.34 -14.21 7.51
C ALA A 149 6.36 -13.63 8.94
N PRO A 150 5.78 -12.44 9.17
CA PRO A 150 5.70 -11.88 10.51
C PRO A 150 4.68 -12.67 11.35
N GLU A 151 5.02 -12.96 12.61
CA GLU A 151 4.05 -13.49 13.58
C GLU A 151 3.18 -12.37 14.16
N LYS A 152 3.73 -11.15 14.26
CA LYS A 152 3.09 -9.98 14.84
C LYS A 152 3.35 -8.73 14.01
N LEU A 153 2.35 -7.88 13.88
CA LEU A 153 2.43 -6.56 13.26
C LEU A 153 2.16 -5.48 14.30
N ARG A 154 2.87 -4.35 14.21
CA ARG A 154 2.64 -3.19 15.09
C ARG A 154 1.74 -2.16 14.43
N ASN A 155 0.64 -1.82 15.10
CA ASN A 155 -0.27 -0.76 14.70
C ASN A 155 0.26 0.64 15.00
N LEU A 156 -0.44 1.68 14.53
CA LEU A 156 -0.14 3.06 14.89
C LEU A 156 -0.21 3.30 16.41
N LEU A 157 -1.10 2.59 17.10
CA LEU A 157 -1.23 2.61 18.57
C LEU A 157 -0.23 1.72 19.31
N ASN A 158 0.73 1.09 18.60
CA ASN A 158 1.68 0.12 19.15
C ASN A 158 1.05 -1.16 19.73
N ASN A 159 -0.19 -1.47 19.36
CA ASN A 159 -0.81 -2.77 19.64
C ASN A 159 -0.31 -3.82 18.65
N ASP A 160 -0.15 -5.05 19.13
CA ASP A 160 0.33 -6.18 18.33
C ASP A 160 -0.84 -6.93 17.66
N ILE A 161 -0.94 -6.87 16.33
CA ILE A 161 -1.82 -7.74 15.54
C ILE A 161 -1.13 -9.08 15.34
N ILE A 162 -1.76 -10.16 15.78
CA ILE A 162 -1.29 -11.54 15.58
C ILE A 162 -1.68 -12.00 14.17
N VAL A 163 -0.68 -12.43 13.40
CA VAL A 163 -0.87 -13.01 12.07
C VAL A 163 -0.91 -14.54 12.19
N LYS A 164 -1.98 -15.14 11.69
CA LYS A 164 -2.11 -16.60 11.57
C LYS A 164 -2.30 -16.96 10.11
N ILE A 165 -1.54 -17.95 9.67
CA ILE A 165 -1.61 -18.48 8.31
C ILE A 165 -2.30 -19.83 8.40
N GLU A 166 -3.40 -20.00 7.67
CA GLU A 166 -4.07 -21.29 7.54
C GLU A 166 -4.00 -21.78 6.10
N GLY A 167 -3.77 -23.08 5.95
CA GLY A 167 -3.66 -23.75 4.67
C GLY A 167 -2.24 -23.75 4.10
N GLU A 168 -2.08 -24.44 2.98
CA GLU A 168 -0.80 -24.56 2.29
C GLU A 168 -0.85 -23.86 0.93
N PHE A 169 0.22 -23.15 0.58
CA PHE A 169 0.36 -22.52 -0.74
C PHE A 169 0.19 -23.52 -1.90
N LYS A 170 0.66 -24.77 -1.72
CA LYS A 170 0.61 -25.83 -2.74
C LYS A 170 -0.82 -26.19 -3.18
N HIS A 171 -1.78 -26.09 -2.26
CA HIS A 171 -3.17 -26.48 -2.49
C HIS A 171 -4.08 -25.31 -2.87
N CYS A 172 -3.53 -24.11 -3.08
CA CYS A 172 -4.27 -22.87 -3.37
C CYS A 172 -5.34 -22.50 -2.32
N ASN A 173 -5.29 -23.10 -1.13
CA ASN A 173 -6.24 -22.89 -0.04
C ASN A 173 -5.66 -22.00 1.05
N HIS A 174 -4.70 -21.15 0.72
CA HIS A 174 -4.05 -20.28 1.70
C HIS A 174 -4.99 -19.15 2.13
N SER A 175 -5.07 -18.90 3.43
CA SER A 175 -5.78 -17.76 3.97
C SER A 175 -5.01 -17.17 5.15
N ILE A 176 -5.01 -15.84 5.22
CA ILE A 176 -4.29 -15.09 6.24
C ILE A 176 -5.34 -14.47 7.16
N TYR A 177 -5.16 -14.68 8.45
CA TYR A 177 -5.98 -14.14 9.51
C TYR A 177 -5.18 -13.16 10.36
N LEU A 178 -5.78 -12.02 10.66
CA LEU A 178 -5.24 -10.97 11.50
C LEU A 178 -6.16 -10.84 12.71
N ASN A 179 -5.72 -11.28 13.90
CA ASN A 179 -6.57 -11.40 15.09
C ASN A 179 -7.92 -12.11 14.81
N GLY A 180 -7.93 -13.10 13.91
CA GLY A 180 -9.15 -13.82 13.50
C GLY A 180 -9.97 -13.17 12.38
N SER A 181 -9.56 -12.00 11.87
CA SER A 181 -10.14 -11.39 10.66
C SER A 181 -9.43 -11.90 9.41
N LYS A 182 -10.18 -12.47 8.47
CA LYS A 182 -9.63 -12.98 7.20
C LYS A 182 -9.42 -11.82 6.22
N ILE A 183 -8.40 -11.90 5.37
CA ILE A 183 -8.20 -10.96 4.26
C ILE A 183 -8.97 -11.47 3.02
N ILE A 184 -9.96 -10.70 2.56
CA ILE A 184 -10.74 -10.97 1.33
C ILE A 184 -9.98 -10.48 0.11
N ARG A 185 -9.68 -9.17 0.09
CA ARG A 185 -9.08 -8.50 -1.06
C ARG A 185 -7.74 -7.90 -0.67
N PRO A 186 -6.63 -8.56 -1.01
CA PRO A 186 -5.32 -8.01 -0.75
C PRO A 186 -4.79 -7.05 -1.82
N ASN A 187 -3.70 -6.36 -1.48
CA ASN A 187 -2.77 -5.68 -2.39
C ASN A 187 -3.34 -4.49 -3.18
N MET A 188 -4.23 -3.71 -2.58
CA MET A 188 -4.68 -2.47 -3.19
C MET A 188 -3.62 -1.38 -2.99
N LYS A 189 -2.78 -1.17 -4.01
CA LYS A 189 -1.71 -0.16 -3.95
C LYS A 189 -2.25 1.27 -3.90
N CYS A 190 -1.62 2.07 -3.04
CA CYS A 190 -1.81 3.52 -2.85
C CYS A 190 -0.45 4.23 -2.94
N HIS A 191 -0.47 5.57 -3.03
CA HIS A 191 0.71 6.41 -3.02
C HIS A 191 1.47 6.28 -1.68
N ASN A 192 0.71 6.35 -0.58
CA ASN A 192 1.27 6.35 0.78
C ASN A 192 1.31 4.94 1.40
N GLY A 193 1.01 3.87 0.64
CA GLY A 193 0.90 2.53 1.23
C GLY A 193 0.11 1.49 0.46
N VAL A 194 -0.44 0.51 1.17
CA VAL A 194 -1.31 -0.56 0.64
C VAL A 194 -2.54 -0.74 1.52
N VAL A 195 -3.66 -1.07 0.90
CA VAL A 195 -4.91 -1.40 1.57
C VAL A 195 -5.23 -2.87 1.34
N HIS A 196 -5.69 -3.54 2.39
CA HIS A 196 -6.25 -4.89 2.35
C HIS A 196 -7.66 -4.84 2.95
N ILE A 197 -8.61 -5.53 2.32
CA ILE A 197 -9.99 -5.61 2.82
C ILE A 197 -10.16 -6.89 3.62
N VAL A 198 -10.77 -6.78 4.80
CA VAL A 198 -10.98 -7.89 5.75
C VAL A 198 -12.46 -8.18 6.01
N ASP A 199 -12.77 -9.44 6.34
CA ASP A 199 -14.12 -9.96 6.61
C ASP A 199 -14.68 -9.49 7.97
N LYS A 200 -13.82 -9.09 8.90
CA LYS A 200 -14.19 -8.66 10.25
C LYS A 200 -13.34 -7.46 10.67
N PRO A 201 -13.90 -6.49 11.43
CA PRO A 201 -13.11 -5.42 12.02
C PRO A 201 -12.09 -5.98 13.01
N ILE A 202 -10.92 -5.34 13.08
CA ILE A 202 -9.86 -5.70 14.03
C ILE A 202 -10.17 -4.98 15.35
N ILE A 203 -10.46 -5.76 16.38
CA ILE A 203 -10.78 -5.28 17.72
C ILE A 203 -9.76 -5.90 18.68
N PHE A 204 -9.39 -5.16 19.72
CA PHE A 204 -8.51 -5.57 20.81
C PHE A 204 -9.31 -5.76 22.10
#